data_AF-A0AAP7FWK4-F1
#
_entry.id   AF-A0AAP7FWK4-F1
#
_cell.length_a   1.000
_cell.length_b   1.000
_cell.length_c   1.000
_cell.angle_alpha   90.00
_cell.angle_beta   90.00
_cell.angle_gamma   90.00
#
_symmetry.space_group_name_H-M   'P 1'
#
loop_
_entity.id
_entity.type
_entity.pdbx_description
1 polymer ?
#
loop_
_entity_poly.entity_id
_entity_poly.type
_entity_poly.pdbx_seq_one_letter_code
_entity_poly.pdbx_strand_id
1 'polypeptide(L)'
;MKRYIITLALCIFILSDTSFAYAKDNQGYIVKLYFGRTMKDDKNNISYVSDNIFKNFENKYITPSFPDGYTENDARGYWRSLTGTTYSEKTKVITILVDDKSKQLEQKVNNLVNVYEKSYHQESVLVTYTKTDYSFI
;
A
#
# COMPACT_ATOMS: atom_id res chain seq x y z
N MET A 1 -75.51 -12.90 -24.39
CA MET A 1 -75.46 -13.96 -23.36
C MET A 1 -74.20 -14.81 -23.56
N LYS A 2 -73.16 -14.54 -22.78
CA LYS A 2 -72.26 -15.50 -22.12
C LYS A 2 -71.25 -14.66 -21.35
N ARG A 3 -71.42 -14.67 -20.02
CA ARG A 3 -70.59 -14.00 -19.02
C ARG A 3 -69.31 -14.82 -18.87
N TYR A 4 -68.15 -14.19 -18.93
CA TYR A 4 -66.92 -14.79 -18.40
C TYR A 4 -66.38 -13.91 -17.27
N ILE A 5 -66.14 -14.61 -16.18
CA ILE A 5 -65.88 -14.13 -14.83
C ILE A 5 -64.45 -13.62 -14.75
N ILE A 6 -64.33 -12.45 -14.14
CA ILE A 6 -63.09 -11.79 -13.72
C ILE A 6 -62.33 -12.74 -12.80
N THR A 7 -61.07 -13.04 -13.11
CA THR A 7 -60.08 -13.38 -12.08
C THR A 7 -58.83 -12.56 -12.35
N LEU A 8 -58.76 -11.44 -11.64
CA LEU A 8 -57.60 -10.59 -11.51
C LEU A 8 -56.53 -11.38 -10.75
N ALA A 9 -55.59 -12.00 -11.44
CA ALA A 9 -54.38 -12.50 -10.80
C ALA A 9 -53.47 -11.29 -10.52
N LEU A 10 -53.76 -10.63 -9.40
CA LEU A 10 -52.88 -9.67 -8.77
C LEU A 10 -51.64 -10.44 -8.30
N CYS A 11 -50.67 -10.66 -9.18
CA CYS A 11 -49.32 -10.99 -8.75
C CYS A 11 -48.77 -9.75 -8.05
N ILE A 12 -49.04 -9.66 -6.76
CA ILE A 12 -48.25 -8.89 -5.81
C ILE A 12 -46.84 -9.47 -5.95
N PHE A 13 -46.02 -8.83 -6.78
CA PHE A 13 -44.57 -8.96 -6.65
C PHE A 13 -44.26 -8.37 -5.28
N ILE A 14 -44.21 -9.26 -4.29
CA ILE A 14 -43.65 -8.99 -2.99
C ILE A 14 -42.27 -8.41 -3.26
N LEU A 15 -42.08 -7.17 -2.81
CA LEU A 15 -40.79 -6.53 -2.63
C LEU A 15 -39.88 -7.52 -1.91
N SER A 16 -39.08 -8.25 -2.67
CA SER A 16 -37.76 -8.55 -2.18
C SER A 16 -36.95 -7.30 -2.48
N ASP A 17 -37.00 -6.34 -1.57
CA ASP A 17 -35.82 -5.52 -1.28
C ASP A 17 -34.73 -6.49 -0.82
N THR A 18 -34.20 -7.27 -1.76
CA THR A 18 -32.83 -7.70 -1.65
C THR A 18 -32.03 -6.44 -1.96
N SER A 19 -31.91 -5.58 -0.96
CA SER A 19 -30.58 -5.13 -0.60
C SER A 19 -29.74 -6.38 -0.30
N PHE A 20 -29.40 -7.12 -1.37
CA PHE A 20 -28.00 -7.48 -1.52
C PHE A 20 -27.33 -6.13 -1.38
N ALA A 21 -26.80 -5.86 -0.19
CA ALA A 21 -25.74 -4.91 -0.05
C ALA A 21 -24.79 -5.30 -1.17
N TYR A 22 -24.82 -4.53 -2.25
CA TYR A 22 -23.86 -4.59 -3.30
C TYR A 22 -22.60 -4.19 -2.53
N ALA A 23 -21.90 -5.18 -1.99
CA ALA A 23 -20.59 -5.00 -1.44
C ALA A 23 -19.86 -4.37 -2.61
N LYS A 24 -19.68 -3.06 -2.52
CA LYS A 24 -18.98 -2.31 -3.54
C LYS A 24 -17.58 -2.90 -3.48
N ASP A 25 -17.28 -3.81 -4.41
CA ASP A 25 -15.95 -4.38 -4.57
C ASP A 25 -15.01 -3.20 -4.82
N ASN A 26 -14.43 -2.66 -3.75
CA ASN A 26 -13.50 -1.56 -3.90
C ASN A 26 -12.22 -2.18 -4.42
N GLN A 27 -11.89 -1.84 -5.67
CA GLN A 27 -10.60 -2.15 -6.23
C GLN A 27 -9.62 -1.07 -5.83
N GLY A 28 -8.41 -1.48 -5.50
CA GLY A 28 -7.32 -0.59 -5.16
C GLY A 28 -5.97 -1.22 -5.45
N TYR A 29 -4.94 -0.61 -4.89
CA TYR A 29 -3.57 -1.09 -4.94
C TYR A 29 -2.98 -1.15 -3.53
N ILE A 30 -2.27 -2.24 -3.26
CA ILE A 30 -1.32 -2.32 -2.17
C ILE A 30 0.03 -1.87 -2.71
N VAL A 31 0.54 -0.77 -2.18
CA VAL A 31 1.89 -0.28 -2.43
C VAL A 31 2.77 -0.68 -1.24
N LYS A 32 3.89 -1.35 -1.51
CA LYS A 32 4.90 -1.65 -0.49
C LYS A 32 6.22 -1.01 -0.84
N LEU A 33 6.81 -0.31 0.13
CA LEU A 33 8.16 0.26 0.06
C LEU A 33 9.05 -0.48 1.05
N TYR A 34 10.20 -0.96 0.59
CA TYR A 34 11.14 -1.75 1.38
C TYR A 34 12.40 -0.93 1.62
N PHE A 35 12.48 -0.32 2.81
CA PHE A 35 13.57 0.55 3.20
C PHE A 35 14.69 -0.26 3.85
N GLY A 36 15.76 -0.50 3.08
CA GLY A 36 17.04 -1.00 3.58
C GLY A 36 17.61 -0.08 4.66
N ARG A 37 18.30 -0.63 5.66
CA ARG A 37 18.75 0.13 6.84
C ARG A 37 20.25 0.09 7.06
N THR A 38 21.00 -0.57 6.19
CA THR A 38 22.47 -0.53 6.18
C THR A 38 22.88 0.68 5.38
N MET A 39 23.56 1.63 6.01
CA MET A 39 24.06 2.82 5.35
C MET A 39 25.57 2.95 5.56
N LYS A 40 26.19 3.91 4.87
CA LYS A 40 27.56 4.33 5.19
C LYS A 40 27.52 5.68 5.88
N ASP A 41 28.38 5.88 6.88
CA ASP A 41 28.60 7.22 7.43
C ASP A 41 29.48 8.08 6.49
N ASP A 42 29.66 9.36 6.83
CA ASP A 42 30.46 10.31 6.04
C ASP A 42 31.94 9.88 5.87
N LYS A 43 32.41 8.94 6.69
CA LYS A 43 33.77 8.37 6.65
C LYS A 43 33.79 7.02 5.93
N ASN A 44 32.71 6.63 5.27
CA ASN A 44 32.51 5.36 4.57
C ASN A 44 32.51 4.11 5.48
N ASN A 45 32.32 4.25 6.79
CA ASN A 45 32.12 3.10 7.67
C ASN A 45 30.68 2.58 7.57
N ILE A 46 30.50 1.28 7.77
CA ILE A 46 29.16 0.69 7.86
C ILE A 46 28.46 1.27 9.09
N SER A 47 27.28 1.84 8.86
CA SER A 47 26.37 2.37 9.87
C SER A 47 24.95 1.88 9.58
N TYR A 48 23.99 2.23 10.43
CA TYR A 48 22.62 1.76 10.30
C TYR A 48 21.60 2.84 10.61
N VAL A 49 20.52 2.85 9.83
CA VAL A 49 19.29 3.59 10.14
C VAL A 49 18.65 2.93 11.36
N SER A 50 18.86 3.48 12.56
CA SER A 50 18.26 2.98 13.80
C SER A 50 16.74 3.16 13.82
N ASP A 51 16.03 2.55 14.78
CA ASP A 51 14.57 2.67 14.85
C ASP A 51 14.15 4.12 15.10
N ASN A 52 14.91 4.85 15.93
CA ASN A 52 14.65 6.27 16.17
C ASN A 52 14.91 7.14 14.93
N ILE A 53 15.97 6.84 14.16
CA ILE A 53 16.25 7.56 12.90
C ILE A 53 15.13 7.27 11.89
N PHE A 54 14.72 6.02 11.75
CA PHE A 54 13.61 5.66 10.85
C PHE A 54 12.31 6.32 11.29
N LYS A 55 12.00 6.34 12.59
CA LYS A 55 10.79 7.01 13.10
C LYS A 55 10.78 8.51 12.79
N ASN A 56 11.94 9.15 12.83
CA ASN A 56 12.05 10.56 12.42
C ASN A 56 11.81 10.74 10.91
N PHE A 57 12.33 9.84 10.07
CA PHE A 57 12.04 9.84 8.63
C PHE A 57 10.56 9.64 8.36
N GLU A 58 9.95 8.66 9.03
CA GLU A 58 8.53 8.34 8.95
C GLU A 58 7.66 9.55 9.29
N ASN A 59 7.86 10.15 10.47
CA ASN A 59 7.10 11.31 10.92
C ASN A 59 7.26 12.52 10.00
N LYS A 60 8.44 12.72 9.43
CA LYS A 60 8.77 13.88 8.61
C LYS A 60 8.30 13.74 7.16
N TYR A 61 8.31 12.53 6.60
CA TYR A 61 8.10 12.32 5.17
C TYR A 61 6.96 11.36 4.86
N ILE A 62 6.87 10.21 5.53
CA ILE A 62 5.85 9.19 5.24
C ILE A 62 4.48 9.65 5.73
N THR A 63 4.35 10.00 7.01
CA THR A 63 3.05 10.38 7.61
C THR A 63 2.38 11.55 6.90
N PRO A 64 3.07 12.65 6.54
CA PRO A 64 2.45 13.74 5.80
C PRO A 64 2.07 13.37 4.36
N SER A 65 2.74 12.39 3.75
CA SER A 65 2.45 11.94 2.38
C SER A 65 1.22 11.03 2.31
N PHE A 66 0.96 10.27 3.38
CA PHE A 66 -0.11 9.29 3.51
C PHE A 66 -0.92 9.50 4.80
N PRO A 67 -1.68 10.60 4.90
CA PRO A 67 -2.44 10.95 6.10
C PRO A 67 -3.57 9.96 6.41
N ASP A 68 -4.06 9.22 5.40
CA ASP A 68 -5.11 8.22 5.56
C ASP A 68 -4.59 6.93 6.22
N GLY A 69 -3.28 6.80 6.38
CA GLY A 69 -2.63 5.73 7.11
C GLY A 69 -1.81 4.78 6.25
N TYR A 70 -1.02 3.96 6.95
CA TYR A 70 -0.18 2.90 6.40
C TYR A 70 0.18 1.93 7.54
N THR A 71 0.71 0.78 7.19
CA THR A 71 1.23 -0.22 8.14
C THR A 71 2.75 -0.31 8.02
N GLU A 72 3.44 -0.33 9.16
CA GLU A 72 4.87 -0.61 9.24
C GLU A 72 5.13 -2.04 9.74
N ASN A 73 6.06 -2.74 9.11
CA ASN A 73 6.57 -4.02 9.59
C ASN A 73 8.10 -4.03 9.62
N ASP A 74 8.66 -4.64 10.68
CA ASP A 74 10.07 -5.03 10.69
C ASP A 74 10.29 -6.31 9.87
N ALA A 75 11.31 -6.27 9.02
CA ALA A 75 11.68 -7.38 8.14
C ALA A 75 13.21 -7.54 8.06
N ARG A 76 13.64 -8.61 7.39
CA ARG A 76 15.02 -8.81 6.98
C ARG A 76 15.08 -9.03 5.48
N GLY A 77 15.72 -8.11 4.78
CA GLY A 77 15.96 -8.21 3.34
C GLY A 77 17.15 -9.09 3.03
N TYR A 78 17.10 -9.74 1.86
CA TYR A 78 18.25 -10.38 1.22
C TYR A 78 18.22 -10.01 -0.26
N TRP A 79 19.29 -9.40 -0.76
CA TRP A 79 19.40 -9.05 -2.18
C TRP A 79 20.81 -9.33 -2.68
N ARG A 80 20.89 -9.53 -3.99
CA ARG A 80 22.14 -9.77 -4.69
C ARG A 80 22.59 -8.46 -5.32
N SER A 81 23.79 -8.01 -4.99
CA SER A 81 24.40 -6.87 -5.68
C SER A 81 24.71 -7.22 -7.13
N LEU A 82 25.04 -6.18 -7.91
CA LEU A 82 25.52 -6.32 -9.28
C LEU A 82 26.80 -7.18 -9.37
N THR A 83 27.61 -7.23 -8.31
CA THR A 83 28.82 -8.07 -8.23
C THR A 83 28.52 -9.53 -7.88
N GLY A 84 27.26 -9.89 -7.64
CA GLY A 84 26.83 -11.25 -7.30
C GLY A 84 26.89 -11.60 -5.82
N THR A 85 27.37 -10.69 -4.96
CA THR A 85 27.38 -10.87 -3.50
C THR A 85 25.97 -10.76 -2.96
N THR A 86 25.56 -11.68 -2.09
CA THR A 86 24.28 -11.58 -1.38
C THR A 86 24.49 -10.80 -0.08
N TYR A 87 23.73 -9.73 0.09
CA TYR A 87 23.69 -8.92 1.30
C TYR A 87 22.41 -9.21 2.08
N SER A 88 22.48 -9.03 3.40
CA SER A 88 21.30 -9.05 4.28
C SER A 88 21.30 -7.83 5.17
N GLU A 89 20.13 -7.24 5.36
CA GLU A 89 19.94 -6.14 6.30
C GLU A 89 18.59 -6.18 7.00
N LYS A 90 18.50 -5.42 8.09
CA LYS A 90 17.21 -5.04 8.66
C LYS A 90 16.48 -4.14 7.67
N THR A 91 15.20 -4.38 7.45
CA THR A 91 14.37 -3.62 6.51
C THR A 91 13.11 -3.15 7.21
N LYS A 92 12.70 -1.90 6.98
CA LYS A 92 11.35 -1.44 7.32
C LYS A 92 10.47 -1.55 6.08
N VAL A 93 9.32 -2.20 6.22
CA VAL A 93 8.34 -2.32 5.12
C VAL A 93 7.15 -1.44 5.44
N ILE A 94 6.89 -0.47 4.55
CA ILE A 94 5.71 0.39 4.63
C ILE A 94 4.69 -0.10 3.61
N THR A 95 3.52 -0.49 4.09
CA THR A 95 2.40 -0.97 3.28
C THR A 95 1.28 0.07 3.28
N ILE A 96 0.84 0.46 2.10
CA ILE A 96 -0.14 1.52 1.88
C ILE A 96 -1.25 0.96 0.98
N LEU A 97 -2.50 1.13 1.40
CA LEU A 97 -3.66 0.87 0.56
C LEU A 97 -4.11 2.17 -0.10
N VAL A 98 -4.32 2.14 -1.42
CA VAL A 98 -4.76 3.30 -2.20
C VAL A 98 -5.80 2.88 -3.22
N ASP A 99 -6.71 3.79 -3.57
CA ASP A 99 -7.80 3.52 -4.52
C ASP A 99 -7.31 3.36 -5.96
N ASP A 100 -6.27 4.11 -6.34
CA ASP A 100 -5.75 4.11 -7.70
C ASP A 100 -4.22 4.20 -7.76
N LYS A 101 -3.67 3.87 -8.93
CA LYS A 101 -2.26 4.12 -9.25
C LYS A 101 -2.13 5.43 -10.04
N SER A 102 -2.51 6.54 -9.41
CA SER A 102 -2.44 7.87 -10.03
C SER A 102 -1.01 8.38 -10.19
N LYS A 103 -0.84 9.37 -11.08
CA LYS A 103 0.43 10.12 -11.22
C LYS A 103 0.85 10.80 -9.91
N GLN A 104 -0.11 11.25 -9.10
CA GLN A 104 0.18 11.89 -7.82
C GLN A 104 0.73 10.89 -6.82
N LEU A 105 0.19 9.66 -6.77
CA LEU A 105 0.76 8.57 -5.98
C LEU A 105 2.20 8.27 -6.40
N GLU A 106 2.45 8.12 -7.70
CA GLU A 106 3.80 7.86 -8.22
C GLU A 106 4.79 8.97 -7.81
N GLN A 107 4.37 10.24 -7.89
CA GLN A 107 5.17 11.36 -7.42
C GLN A 107 5.47 11.30 -5.92
N LYS A 108 4.47 11.01 -5.08
CA LYS A 108 4.66 10.84 -3.62
C LYS A 108 5.66 9.73 -3.32
N VAL A 109 5.49 8.57 -3.94
CA VAL A 109 6.38 7.41 -3.77
C VAL A 109 7.80 7.75 -4.23
N ASN A 110 7.97 8.29 -5.43
CA ASN A 110 9.29 8.66 -5.95
C ASN A 110 9.99 9.70 -5.07
N ASN A 111 9.25 10.66 -4.51
CA ASN A 111 9.82 11.63 -3.59
C ASN A 111 10.34 10.96 -2.31
N LEU A 112 9.59 10.01 -1.73
CA LEU A 112 10.04 9.26 -0.55
C LEU A 112 11.30 8.44 -0.84
N VAL A 113 11.31 7.72 -1.96
CA VAL A 113 12.46 6.95 -2.44
C VAL A 113 13.69 7.86 -2.56
N ASN A 114 13.56 8.96 -3.30
CA ASN A 114 14.66 9.90 -3.53
C ASN A 114 15.19 10.54 -2.23
N VAL A 115 14.29 10.90 -1.30
CA VAL A 115 14.71 11.47 -0.01
C VAL A 115 15.44 10.43 0.82
N TYR A 116 14.94 9.20 0.88
CA TYR A 116 15.55 8.13 1.66
C TYR A 116 16.94 7.75 1.12
N GLU A 117 17.04 7.55 -0.20
CA GLU A 117 18.30 7.24 -0.88
C GLU A 117 19.37 8.29 -0.62
N LYS A 118 19.01 9.58 -0.75
CA LYS A 118 19.92 10.69 -0.50
C LYS A 118 20.30 10.84 0.97
N SER A 119 19.35 10.68 1.89
CA SER A 119 19.58 10.93 3.32
C SER A 119 20.37 9.81 4.00
N TYR A 120 20.29 8.59 3.47
CA TYR A 120 20.87 7.39 4.10
C TYR A 120 21.76 6.58 3.15
N HIS A 121 22.23 7.21 2.07
CA HIS A 121 23.16 6.63 1.10
C HIS A 121 22.77 5.23 0.62
N GLN A 122 21.49 5.01 0.37
CA GLN A 122 20.99 3.73 -0.14
C GLN A 122 21.18 3.63 -1.65
N GLU A 123 21.44 2.41 -2.14
CA GLU A 123 21.48 2.14 -3.59
C GLU A 123 20.08 2.18 -4.20
N SER A 124 19.08 1.68 -3.48
CA SER A 124 17.69 1.69 -3.94
C SER A 124 16.70 1.48 -2.78
N VAL A 125 15.45 1.87 -3.02
CA VAL A 125 14.28 1.37 -2.27
C VAL A 125 13.42 0.54 -3.21
N LEU A 126 13.18 -0.73 -2.89
CA LEU A 126 12.25 -1.56 -3.67
C LEU A 126 10.82 -1.05 -3.46
N VAL A 127 10.06 -0.96 -4.55
CA VAL A 127 8.64 -0.62 -4.54
C VAL A 127 7.86 -1.67 -5.31
N THR A 128 6.77 -2.18 -4.72
CA THR A 128 5.85 -3.09 -5.40
C THR A 128 4.44 -2.51 -5.41
N TYR A 129 3.72 -2.70 -6.52
CA TYR A 129 2.31 -2.35 -6.67
C TYR A 129 1.53 -3.62 -6.95
N THR A 130 0.55 -3.93 -6.12
CA THR A 130 -0.32 -5.12 -6.28
C THR A 130 -1.76 -4.67 -6.35
N LYS A 131 -2.46 -4.95 -7.45
CA LYS A 131 -3.90 -4.69 -7.53
C LYS A 131 -4.63 -5.64 -6.56
N THR A 132 -5.62 -5.13 -5.83
CA THR A 132 -6.39 -5.91 -4.86
C THR A 132 -7.83 -5.44 -4.81
N ASP A 133 -8.74 -6.35 -4.44
CA ASP A 133 -10.04 -5.98 -3.90
C ASP A 133 -9.87 -5.74 -2.39
N TYR A 134 -10.67 -4.83 -1.81
CA TYR A 134 -10.63 -4.53 -0.39
C TYR A 134 -11.98 -4.05 0.16
N SER A 135 -12.18 -4.24 1.47
CA SER A 135 -13.32 -3.71 2.21
C SER A 135 -12.90 -3.42 3.66
N PHE A 136 -13.38 -2.32 4.21
CA PHE A 136 -13.36 -2.11 5.65
C PHE A 136 -14.63 -2.76 6.22
N ILE A 137 -14.46 -3.68 7.16
CA ILE A 137 -15.54 -4.42 7.83
C ILE A 137 -15.86 -3.83 9.20
#